data_AF-A0A9P9CUK7-F1
#
_entry.id   AF-A0A9P9CUK7-F1
#
_cell.length_a   1.000
_cell.length_b   1.000
_cell.length_c   1.000
_cell.angle_alpha   90.00
_cell.angle_beta   90.00
_cell.angle_gamma   90.00
#
_symmetry.space_group_name_H-M   'P 1'
#
loop_
_entity.id
_entity.type
_entity.pdbx_description
1 polymer ?
#
loop_
_entity_poly.entity_id
_entity_poly.type
_entity_poly.pdbx_seq_one_letter_code
_entity_poly.pdbx_strand_id
1 'polypeptide(L)'
;MAFRCTARAVLRHQQTRRSLHHRLRRNRSPSQRSRRKVSRQLSLNRLQRVNQGVFHAVAMLLAYFGFMAAQAVWIYFYVDTSVHPIPPKFINSTKARWSAYVAFMYVFGALLSFFNFFLWGSIAMVAVCRCEFRENFGKFGNVLFCIVILPIAWWMFVYPAFGAKIILPPVQRRAFFHDCDSWAAQVVLDARGYRDPGSVVNTAIFTTSRDNSPLFSFDLVQNDSSFANFHFRKFDASESTLNSSLVPVVRSISYDFVKHSVNGTCVTPDGSNDTCLNGSFNLVNFSLDLNYTLPGRSHLESRSKSEQSNWKVGDGLPPQDCRPG
;
A
#
# COMPACT_ATOMS: atom_id res chain seq x y z
N MET A 1 -40.35 14.06 -48.45
CA MET A 1 -41.03 15.30 -48.89
C MET A 1 -42.30 15.63 -48.06
N ALA A 2 -42.41 15.20 -46.80
CA ALA A 2 -43.63 15.35 -45.97
C ALA A 2 -43.44 16.24 -44.70
N PHE A 3 -42.34 17.00 -44.61
CA PHE A 3 -42.01 17.80 -43.42
C PHE A 3 -42.29 19.31 -43.55
N ARG A 4 -42.82 19.78 -44.69
CA ARG A 4 -43.04 21.23 -44.92
C ARG A 4 -44.46 21.73 -44.57
N CYS A 5 -45.41 20.85 -44.24
CA CYS A 5 -46.78 21.27 -43.92
C CYS A 5 -47.06 21.50 -42.42
N THR A 6 -46.27 20.95 -41.50
CA THR A 6 -46.52 21.09 -40.05
C THR A 6 -46.01 22.40 -39.46
N ALA A 7 -45.02 23.05 -40.08
CA ALA A 7 -44.46 24.32 -39.57
C ALA A 7 -45.42 25.51 -39.70
N ARG A 8 -46.31 25.55 -40.71
CA ARG A 8 -47.27 26.64 -40.91
C ARG A 8 -48.44 26.62 -39.92
N ALA A 9 -48.83 25.44 -39.43
CA ALA A 9 -49.91 25.31 -38.44
C ALA A 9 -49.48 25.82 -37.05
N VAL A 10 -48.22 25.57 -36.66
CA VAL A 10 -47.67 26.02 -35.37
C VAL A 10 -47.53 27.55 -35.31
N LEU A 11 -47.15 28.20 -36.42
CA LEU A 11 -47.02 29.66 -36.48
C LEU A 11 -48.37 30.39 -36.39
N ARG A 12 -49.44 29.86 -37.01
CA ARG A 12 -50.79 30.45 -36.89
C ARG A 12 -51.35 30.32 -35.48
N HIS A 13 -51.06 29.21 -34.78
CA HIS A 13 -51.51 29.02 -33.40
C HIS A 13 -50.80 29.94 -32.40
N GLN A 14 -49.57 30.39 -32.69
CA GLN A 14 -48.87 31.39 -31.87
C GLN A 14 -49.41 32.82 -32.10
N GLN A 15 -49.82 33.18 -33.31
CA GLN A 15 -50.34 34.52 -33.60
C GLN A 15 -51.71 34.78 -32.96
N THR A 16 -52.62 33.80 -32.96
CA THR A 16 -53.93 33.94 -32.27
C THR A 16 -53.78 34.03 -30.75
N ARG A 17 -52.81 33.32 -30.14
CA ARG A 17 -52.51 33.47 -28.70
C ARG A 17 -51.99 34.87 -28.35
N ARG A 18 -51.21 35.52 -29.22
CA ARG A 18 -50.69 36.88 -28.97
C ARG A 18 -51.81 37.94 -29.01
N SER A 19 -52.77 37.79 -29.91
CA SER A 19 -53.95 38.65 -30.01
C SER A 19 -54.84 38.58 -28.76
N LEU A 20 -55.10 37.37 -28.25
CA LEU A 20 -55.96 37.19 -27.07
C LEU A 20 -55.30 37.71 -25.77
N HIS A 21 -53.97 37.59 -25.65
CA HIS A 21 -53.24 38.08 -24.48
C HIS A 21 -53.22 39.61 -24.36
N HIS A 22 -53.33 40.34 -25.48
CA HIS A 22 -53.39 41.80 -25.46
C HIS A 22 -54.75 42.32 -24.94
N ARG A 23 -55.87 41.67 -25.26
CA ARG A 23 -57.19 42.06 -24.74
C ARG A 23 -57.38 41.71 -23.26
N LEU A 24 -56.89 40.57 -22.80
CA LEU A 24 -56.97 40.17 -21.38
C LEU A 24 -56.01 40.94 -20.45
N ARG A 25 -55.06 41.71 -21.00
CA ARG A 25 -54.14 42.55 -20.21
C ARG A 25 -54.75 43.90 -19.79
N ARG A 26 -55.79 44.39 -20.48
CA ARG A 26 -56.37 45.71 -20.22
C ARG A 26 -57.35 45.76 -19.05
N ASN A 27 -57.96 44.64 -18.63
CA ASN A 27 -58.94 44.58 -17.54
C ASN A 27 -58.46 43.87 -16.27
N ARG A 28 -57.15 43.65 -16.07
CA ARG A 28 -56.65 43.06 -14.82
C ARG A 28 -56.61 44.10 -13.72
N SER A 29 -57.43 43.90 -12.69
CA SER A 29 -57.46 44.74 -11.50
C SER A 29 -56.07 44.88 -10.87
N PRO A 30 -55.77 46.02 -10.22
CA PRO A 30 -54.49 46.28 -9.55
C PRO A 30 -54.02 45.14 -8.63
N SER A 31 -54.95 44.38 -8.05
CA SER A 31 -54.65 43.27 -7.14
C SER A 31 -53.98 42.07 -7.85
N GLN A 32 -54.27 41.81 -9.14
CA GLN A 32 -53.61 40.73 -9.89
C GLN A 32 -52.17 41.06 -10.28
N ARG A 33 -51.81 42.34 -10.43
CA ARG A 33 -50.41 42.75 -10.67
C ARG A 33 -49.55 42.55 -9.42
N SER A 34 -50.10 42.80 -8.23
CA SER A 34 -49.41 42.56 -6.96
C SER A 34 -49.12 41.06 -6.73
N ARG A 35 -50.12 40.19 -6.90
CA ARG A 35 -49.94 38.72 -6.74
C ARG A 35 -48.86 38.13 -7.66
N ARG A 36 -48.71 38.65 -8.88
CA ARG A 36 -47.67 38.19 -9.82
C ARG A 36 -46.25 38.60 -9.40
N LYS A 37 -46.09 39.78 -8.78
CA LYS A 37 -44.78 40.21 -8.24
C LYS A 37 -44.39 39.32 -7.06
N VAL A 38 -45.33 39.06 -6.14
CA VAL A 38 -45.11 38.18 -4.97
C VAL A 38 -44.75 36.75 -5.41
N SER A 39 -45.48 36.19 -6.39
CA SER A 39 -45.17 34.85 -6.92
C SER A 39 -43.78 34.75 -7.58
N ARG A 40 -43.37 35.78 -8.33
CA ARG A 40 -42.03 35.83 -8.94
C ARG A 40 -40.91 35.95 -7.90
N GLN A 41 -41.13 36.76 -6.86
CA GLN A 41 -40.16 36.90 -5.77
C GLN A 41 -40.01 35.58 -5.00
N LEU A 42 -41.12 34.87 -4.78
CA LEU A 42 -41.10 33.56 -4.12
C LEU A 42 -40.35 32.51 -4.96
N SER A 43 -40.51 32.51 -6.29
CA SER A 43 -39.76 31.59 -7.18
C SER A 43 -38.26 31.89 -7.22
N LEU A 44 -37.87 33.17 -7.21
CA LEU A 44 -36.46 33.58 -7.16
C LEU A 44 -35.81 33.17 -5.82
N ASN A 45 -36.51 33.38 -4.71
CA ASN A 45 -36.03 32.97 -3.39
C ASN A 45 -35.94 31.44 -3.23
N ARG A 46 -36.74 30.67 -3.97
CA ARG A 46 -36.58 29.20 -4.04
C ARG A 46 -35.36 28.81 -4.87
N LEU A 47 -35.18 29.40 -6.06
CA LEU A 47 -34.03 29.12 -6.92
C LEU A 47 -32.70 29.48 -6.24
N GLN A 48 -32.64 30.62 -5.54
CA GLN A 48 -31.43 31.02 -4.82
C GLN A 48 -31.09 30.04 -3.68
N ARG A 49 -32.09 29.58 -2.92
CA ARG A 49 -31.88 28.56 -1.87
C ARG A 49 -31.43 27.21 -2.44
N VAL A 50 -32.00 26.80 -3.58
CA VAL A 50 -31.60 25.57 -4.27
C VAL A 50 -30.15 25.70 -4.75
N ASN A 51 -29.80 26.79 -5.43
CA ASN A 51 -28.43 27.03 -5.90
C ASN A 51 -27.42 27.08 -4.77
N GLN A 52 -27.77 27.72 -3.65
CA GLN A 52 -26.90 27.76 -2.46
C GLN A 52 -26.72 26.36 -1.84
N GLY A 53 -27.79 25.57 -1.75
CA GLY A 53 -27.72 24.19 -1.26
C GLY A 53 -26.84 23.31 -2.16
N VAL A 54 -26.99 23.43 -3.49
CA VAL A 54 -26.16 22.70 -4.46
C VAL A 54 -24.69 23.12 -4.33
N PHE A 55 -24.40 24.42 -4.21
CA PHE A 55 -23.03 24.91 -4.03
C PHE A 55 -22.38 24.33 -2.76
N HIS A 56 -23.08 24.35 -1.63
CA HIS A 56 -22.57 23.78 -0.39
C HIS A 56 -22.35 22.26 -0.48
N ALA A 57 -23.26 21.54 -1.14
CA ALA A 57 -23.10 20.10 -1.35
C ALA A 57 -21.87 19.76 -2.20
N VAL A 58 -21.66 20.50 -3.30
CA VAL A 58 -20.48 20.33 -4.16
C VAL A 58 -19.19 20.64 -3.40
N ALA A 59 -19.16 21.74 -2.64
CA ALA A 59 -17.99 22.11 -1.84
C ALA A 59 -17.65 21.05 -0.79
N MET A 60 -18.67 20.51 -0.10
CA MET A 60 -18.48 19.42 0.88
C MET A 60 -17.96 18.13 0.22
N LEU A 61 -18.48 17.78 -0.96
CA LEU A 61 -18.00 16.62 -1.71
C LEU A 61 -16.54 16.79 -2.14
N LEU A 62 -16.17 17.96 -2.65
CA LEU A 62 -14.78 18.24 -3.04
C LEU A 62 -13.83 18.17 -1.84
N ALA A 63 -14.21 18.78 -0.71
CA ALA A 63 -13.44 18.69 0.52
C ALA A 63 -13.29 17.23 0.99
N TYR A 64 -14.38 16.46 0.95
CA TYR A 64 -14.39 15.05 1.31
C TYR A 64 -13.43 14.22 0.45
N PHE A 65 -13.50 14.35 -0.88
CA PHE A 65 -12.57 13.65 -1.78
C PHE A 65 -11.12 14.10 -1.56
N GLY A 66 -10.88 15.37 -1.24
CA GLY A 66 -9.57 15.88 -0.86
C GLY A 66 -9.01 15.18 0.39
N PHE A 67 -9.82 15.02 1.45
CA PHE A 67 -9.41 14.29 2.66
C PHE A 67 -9.16 12.80 2.39
N MET A 68 -10.00 12.16 1.56
CA MET A 68 -9.80 10.76 1.19
C MET A 68 -8.53 10.56 0.38
N ALA A 69 -8.21 11.48 -0.55
CA ALA A 69 -6.97 11.44 -1.31
C ALA A 69 -5.75 11.65 -0.41
N ALA A 70 -5.81 12.60 0.52
CA ALA A 70 -4.74 12.82 1.51
C ALA A 70 -4.52 11.57 2.37
N GLN A 71 -5.59 10.89 2.82
CA GLN A 71 -5.49 9.64 3.57
C GLN A 71 -4.86 8.52 2.74
N ALA A 72 -5.25 8.38 1.47
CA ALA A 72 -4.68 7.38 0.58
C ALA A 72 -3.17 7.60 0.38
N VAL A 73 -2.74 8.85 0.19
CA VAL A 73 -1.32 9.22 0.11
C VAL A 73 -0.58 8.90 1.40
N TRP A 74 -1.19 9.15 2.57
CA TRP A 74 -0.61 8.84 3.87
C TRP A 74 -0.42 7.32 4.07
N ILE A 75 -1.43 6.53 3.71
CA ILE A 75 -1.36 5.06 3.75
C ILE A 75 -0.30 4.56 2.77
N TYR A 76 -0.23 5.12 1.58
CA TYR A 76 0.78 4.77 0.58
C TYR A 76 2.19 4.93 1.13
N PHE A 77 2.54 6.10 1.68
CA PHE A 77 3.87 6.33 2.26
C PHE A 77 4.14 5.42 3.46
N TYR A 78 3.14 5.11 4.28
CA TYR A 78 3.30 4.15 5.37
C TYR A 78 3.68 2.76 4.84
N VAL A 79 2.93 2.25 3.86
CA VAL A 79 3.13 0.93 3.29
C VAL A 79 4.48 0.88 2.56
N ASP A 80 4.75 1.84 1.69
CA ASP A 80 5.99 1.92 0.92
C ASP A 80 7.23 2.04 1.82
N THR A 81 7.16 2.79 2.93
CA THR A 81 8.26 2.88 3.89
C THR A 81 8.41 1.61 4.74
N SER A 82 7.32 0.86 4.95
CA SER A 82 7.35 -0.40 5.68
C SER A 82 7.87 -1.56 4.82
N VAL A 83 7.66 -1.49 3.50
CA VAL A 83 8.12 -2.48 2.51
C VAL A 83 9.57 -2.18 2.11
N HIS A 84 9.90 -0.91 1.88
CA HIS A 84 11.24 -0.43 1.51
C HIS A 84 11.78 0.53 2.59
N PRO A 85 12.23 0.02 3.74
CA PRO A 85 12.75 0.85 4.83
C PRO A 85 14.13 1.47 4.53
N ILE A 86 14.86 0.93 3.55
CA ILE A 86 16.17 1.41 3.11
C ILE A 86 16.09 1.81 1.62
N PRO A 87 16.70 2.94 1.21
CA PRO A 87 17.30 3.95 2.07
C PRO A 87 16.25 4.65 2.95
N PRO A 88 16.61 5.11 4.17
CA PRO A 88 15.69 5.85 5.01
C PRO A 88 15.15 7.08 4.29
N LYS A 89 13.84 7.13 4.11
CA LYS A 89 13.07 8.28 3.64
C LYS A 89 12.96 9.30 4.78
N PHE A 90 12.53 10.52 4.44
CA PHE A 90 12.34 11.59 5.44
C PHE A 90 11.51 11.12 6.66
N ILE A 91 10.46 10.33 6.40
CA ILE A 91 9.49 9.84 7.39
C ILE A 91 10.08 8.81 8.36
N ASN A 92 10.95 7.91 7.90
CA ASN A 92 11.61 6.88 8.74
C ASN A 92 13.08 7.15 9.04
N SER A 93 13.56 8.36 8.76
CA SER A 93 14.94 8.80 9.06
C SER A 93 15.35 8.62 10.53
N THR A 94 14.39 8.66 11.47
CA THR A 94 14.63 8.31 12.88
C THR A 94 13.45 7.52 13.44
N LYS A 95 13.71 6.71 14.48
CA LYS A 95 12.66 5.97 15.20
C LYS A 95 11.56 6.91 15.76
N ALA A 96 11.95 8.09 16.25
CA ALA A 96 11.01 9.07 16.78
C ALA A 96 10.10 9.64 15.68
N ARG A 97 10.64 10.00 14.51
CA ARG A 97 9.86 10.47 13.36
C ARG A 97 8.90 9.40 12.85
N TRP A 98 9.38 8.16 12.73
CA TRP A 98 8.52 7.03 12.34
C TRP A 98 7.38 6.84 13.34
N SER A 99 7.67 6.80 14.64
CA SER A 99 6.65 6.65 15.68
C SER A 99 5.62 7.79 15.65
N ALA A 100 6.07 9.03 15.48
CA ALA A 100 5.17 10.19 15.39
C ALA A 100 4.29 10.13 14.14
N TYR A 101 4.86 9.74 12.99
CA TYR A 101 4.12 9.55 11.75
C TYR A 101 3.02 8.49 11.88
N VAL A 102 3.36 7.34 12.46
CA VAL A 102 2.41 6.24 12.70
C VAL A 102 1.30 6.67 13.66
N ALA A 103 1.64 7.35 14.76
CA ALA A 103 0.66 7.87 15.71
C ALA A 103 -0.29 8.87 15.04
N PHE A 104 0.23 9.82 14.26
CA PHE A 104 -0.57 10.82 13.56
C PHE A 104 -1.49 10.17 12.52
N MET A 105 -1.00 9.18 11.77
CA MET A 105 -1.80 8.40 10.82
C MET A 105 -3.02 7.76 11.51
N TYR A 106 -2.84 7.17 12.69
CA TYR A 106 -3.95 6.57 13.44
C TYR A 106 -4.94 7.61 13.97
N VAL A 107 -4.44 8.72 14.52
CA VAL A 107 -5.30 9.81 15.02
C VAL A 107 -6.13 10.41 13.89
N PHE A 108 -5.49 10.76 12.78
CA PHE A 108 -6.16 11.33 11.61
C PHE A 108 -7.12 10.32 10.97
N GLY A 109 -6.70 9.06 10.83
CA GLY A 109 -7.56 7.96 10.38
C GLY A 109 -8.80 7.79 11.25
N ALA A 110 -8.66 7.81 12.58
CA ALA A 110 -9.78 7.71 13.51
C ALA A 110 -10.75 8.90 13.38
N LEU A 111 -10.25 10.13 13.28
CA LEU A 111 -11.08 11.32 13.07
C LEU A 111 -11.88 11.22 11.75
N LEU A 112 -11.23 10.78 10.66
CA LEU A 112 -11.89 10.57 9.37
C LEU A 112 -12.92 9.43 9.43
N SER A 113 -12.62 8.36 10.16
CA SER A 113 -13.59 7.29 10.46
C SER A 113 -14.82 7.84 11.16
N PHE A 114 -14.67 8.62 12.24
CA PHE A 114 -15.81 9.25 12.92
C PHE A 114 -16.62 10.16 11.98
N PHE A 115 -15.93 10.99 11.18
CA PHE A 115 -16.59 11.83 10.18
C PHE A 115 -17.40 10.99 9.18
N ASN A 116 -16.83 9.91 8.66
CA ASN A 116 -17.51 8.99 7.75
C ASN A 116 -18.71 8.32 8.41
N PHE A 117 -18.60 7.91 9.67
CA PHE A 117 -19.72 7.34 10.41
C PHE A 117 -20.90 8.32 10.47
N PHE A 118 -20.66 9.58 10.82
CA PHE A 118 -21.72 10.58 10.86
C PHE A 118 -22.28 10.91 9.47
N LEU A 119 -21.43 11.06 8.47
CA LEU A 119 -21.85 11.35 7.10
C LEU A 119 -22.72 10.21 6.54
N TRP A 120 -22.19 9.00 6.52
CA TRP A 120 -22.91 7.84 5.99
C TRP A 120 -24.09 7.42 6.86
N GLY A 121 -23.98 7.55 8.19
CA GLY A 121 -25.08 7.34 9.12
C GLY A 121 -26.22 8.33 8.90
N SER A 122 -25.92 9.61 8.62
CA SER A 122 -26.94 10.60 8.28
C SER A 122 -27.64 10.30 6.95
N ILE A 123 -26.88 9.88 5.92
CA ILE A 123 -27.43 9.46 4.62
C ILE A 123 -28.33 8.23 4.79
N ALA A 124 -27.87 7.23 5.54
CA ALA A 124 -28.63 6.03 5.83
C ALA A 124 -29.91 6.35 6.62
N MET A 125 -29.82 7.21 7.64
CA MET A 125 -31.00 7.63 8.41
C MET A 125 -32.00 8.37 7.52
N VAL A 126 -31.54 9.29 6.66
CA VAL A 126 -32.43 9.99 5.71
C VAL A 126 -33.05 9.00 4.72
N ALA A 127 -32.28 8.06 4.18
CA ALA A 127 -32.77 7.07 3.21
C ALA A 127 -33.80 6.10 3.82
N VAL A 128 -33.60 5.69 5.08
CA VAL A 128 -34.47 4.73 5.78
C VAL A 128 -35.69 5.42 6.39
N CYS A 129 -35.53 6.60 6.99
CA CYS A 129 -36.61 7.32 7.67
C CYS A 129 -37.50 8.13 6.72
N ARG A 130 -37.00 8.57 5.54
CA ARG A 130 -37.85 9.24 4.56
C ARG A 130 -38.54 8.21 3.68
N CYS A 131 -39.86 8.12 3.82
CA CYS A 131 -40.75 7.20 3.08
C CYS A 131 -40.65 7.33 1.54
N GLU A 132 -40.08 8.41 1.01
CA GLU A 132 -39.93 8.64 -0.44
C GLU A 132 -39.09 7.56 -1.14
N PHE A 133 -38.11 6.98 -0.46
CA PHE A 133 -37.29 5.90 -1.06
C PHE A 133 -38.07 4.58 -1.13
N ARG A 134 -38.89 4.31 -0.11
CA ARG A 134 -39.75 3.13 -0.01
C ARG A 134 -40.85 3.15 -1.06
N GLU A 135 -41.39 4.33 -1.39
CA GLU A 135 -42.42 4.47 -2.42
C GLU A 135 -41.89 4.24 -3.84
N ASN A 136 -40.67 4.71 -4.15
CA ASN A 136 -40.11 4.63 -5.50
C ASN A 136 -39.47 3.27 -5.85
N PHE A 137 -38.86 2.58 -4.88
CA PHE A 137 -38.13 1.33 -5.14
C PHE A 137 -38.71 0.10 -4.40
N GLY A 138 -39.79 0.29 -3.63
CA GLY A 138 -40.45 -0.78 -2.90
C GLY A 138 -39.54 -1.50 -1.88
N LYS A 139 -39.94 -2.72 -1.49
CA LYS A 139 -39.16 -3.56 -0.57
C LYS A 139 -37.79 -3.96 -1.14
N PHE A 140 -37.68 -4.09 -2.45
CA PHE A 140 -36.44 -4.48 -3.13
C PHE A 140 -35.34 -3.41 -3.00
N GLY A 141 -35.69 -2.12 -3.14
CA GLY A 141 -34.76 -1.01 -2.95
C GLY A 141 -34.15 -0.96 -1.56
N ASN A 142 -34.95 -1.22 -0.52
CA ASN A 142 -34.46 -1.25 0.86
C ASN A 142 -33.47 -2.41 1.10
N VAL A 143 -33.76 -3.59 0.55
CA VAL A 143 -32.85 -4.74 0.66
C VAL A 143 -31.54 -4.46 -0.07
N LEU A 144 -31.60 -3.92 -1.29
CA LEU A 144 -30.41 -3.55 -2.05
C LEU A 144 -29.58 -2.48 -1.33
N PHE A 145 -30.24 -1.48 -0.74
CA PHE A 145 -29.57 -0.44 0.05
C PHE A 145 -28.82 -1.06 1.25
N CYS A 146 -29.47 -1.95 2.00
CA CYS A 146 -28.82 -2.62 3.13
C CYS A 146 -27.65 -3.52 2.71
N ILE A 147 -27.76 -4.21 1.57
CA ILE A 147 -26.71 -5.13 1.10
C ILE A 147 -25.52 -4.39 0.47
N VAL A 148 -25.74 -3.24 -0.17
CA VAL A 148 -24.68 -2.53 -0.90
C VAL A 148 -24.13 -1.35 -0.11
N ILE A 149 -25.01 -0.48 0.40
CA ILE A 149 -24.59 0.80 1.00
C ILE A 149 -24.04 0.59 2.41
N LEU A 150 -24.63 -0.29 3.22
CA LEU A 150 -24.12 -0.52 4.58
C LEU A 150 -22.70 -1.11 4.59
N PRO A 151 -22.35 -2.12 3.75
CA PRO A 151 -20.96 -2.59 3.68
C PRO A 151 -19.99 -1.52 3.17
N ILE A 152 -20.39 -0.69 2.21
CA ILE A 152 -19.56 0.43 1.76
C ILE A 152 -19.35 1.44 2.89
N ALA A 153 -20.42 1.83 3.59
CA ALA A 153 -20.33 2.75 4.73
C ALA A 153 -19.45 2.18 5.85
N TRP A 154 -19.61 0.90 6.17
CA TRP A 154 -18.77 0.19 7.12
C TRP A 154 -17.30 0.16 6.66
N TRP A 155 -17.05 -0.13 5.39
CA TRP A 155 -15.70 -0.12 4.85
C TRP A 155 -15.08 1.28 4.91
N MET A 156 -15.83 2.33 4.55
CA MET A 156 -15.37 3.72 4.67
C MET A 156 -15.18 4.17 6.12
N PHE A 157 -15.81 3.50 7.08
CA PHE A 157 -15.55 3.69 8.51
C PHE A 157 -14.26 2.99 8.95
N VAL A 158 -14.05 1.72 8.60
CA VAL A 158 -12.90 0.94 9.05
C VAL A 158 -11.60 1.32 8.33
N TYR A 159 -11.68 1.58 7.03
CA TYR A 159 -10.51 1.75 6.17
C TYR A 159 -9.61 2.95 6.53
N PRO A 160 -10.11 4.14 6.90
CA PRO A 160 -9.23 5.23 7.30
C PRO A 160 -8.35 4.90 8.51
N ALA A 161 -8.91 4.26 9.55
CA ALA A 161 -8.16 3.92 10.76
C ALA A 161 -7.25 2.68 10.58
N PHE A 162 -7.69 1.68 9.82
CA PHE A 162 -7.03 0.37 9.75
C PHE A 162 -6.47 0.01 8.37
N GLY A 163 -6.71 0.82 7.34
CA GLY A 163 -6.36 0.52 5.94
C GLY A 163 -4.88 0.24 5.75
N ALA A 164 -4.01 0.97 6.43
CA ALA A 164 -2.57 0.71 6.45
C ALA A 164 -2.23 -0.71 6.93
N LYS A 165 -2.86 -1.19 8.01
CA LYS A 165 -2.65 -2.55 8.52
C LYS A 165 -3.27 -3.63 7.65
N ILE A 166 -4.38 -3.32 6.96
CA ILE A 166 -5.06 -4.26 6.06
C ILE A 166 -4.23 -4.46 4.78
N ILE A 167 -3.67 -3.36 4.23
CA ILE A 167 -2.92 -3.39 2.97
C ILE A 167 -1.48 -3.86 3.16
N LEU A 168 -0.89 -3.65 4.34
CA LEU A 168 0.52 -3.96 4.55
C LEU A 168 0.86 -5.45 4.31
N PRO A 169 0.16 -6.45 4.89
CA PRO A 169 0.49 -7.86 4.67
C PRO A 169 0.48 -8.32 3.20
N PRO A 170 -0.55 -8.03 2.38
CA PRO A 170 -0.53 -8.43 0.98
C PRO A 170 0.54 -7.72 0.17
N VAL A 171 0.84 -6.44 0.46
CA VAL A 171 1.92 -5.73 -0.24
C VAL A 171 3.30 -6.26 0.17
N GLN A 172 3.52 -6.52 1.46
CA GLN A 172 4.75 -7.16 1.93
C GLN A 172 4.94 -8.53 1.32
N ARG A 173 3.87 -9.34 1.27
CA ARG A 173 3.87 -10.64 0.60
C ARG A 173 4.25 -10.50 -0.88
N ARG A 174 3.63 -9.56 -1.58
CA ARG A 174 3.88 -9.31 -3.00
C ARG A 174 5.32 -8.85 -3.27
N ALA A 175 5.84 -7.92 -2.47
CA ALA A 175 7.21 -7.46 -2.59
C ALA A 175 8.20 -8.60 -2.32
N PHE A 176 7.96 -9.39 -1.27
CA PHE A 176 8.76 -10.57 -0.98
C PHE A 176 8.82 -11.56 -2.16
N PHE A 177 7.68 -11.89 -2.79
CA PHE A 177 7.69 -12.82 -3.92
C PHE A 177 8.37 -12.23 -5.17
N HIS A 178 8.01 -11.00 -5.57
CA HIS A 178 8.52 -10.46 -6.83
C HIS A 178 9.96 -9.95 -6.78
N ASP A 179 10.45 -9.51 -5.62
CA ASP A 179 11.86 -9.12 -5.50
C ASP A 179 12.75 -10.37 -5.46
N CYS A 180 12.28 -11.47 -4.86
CA CYS A 180 13.01 -12.74 -4.79
C CYS A 180 12.97 -13.57 -6.09
N ASP A 181 11.97 -13.39 -6.96
CA ASP A 181 11.84 -14.14 -8.23
C ASP A 181 13.06 -13.99 -9.16
N SER A 182 13.83 -12.90 -9.01
CA SER A 182 15.01 -12.63 -9.84
C SER A 182 16.31 -13.23 -9.28
N TRP A 183 16.30 -13.79 -8.06
CA TRP A 183 17.54 -14.16 -7.36
C TRP A 183 17.83 -15.65 -7.55
N ALA A 184 19.09 -15.98 -7.88
CA ALA A 184 19.49 -17.36 -8.14
C ALA A 184 19.48 -18.25 -6.87
N ALA A 185 19.60 -17.65 -5.69
CA ALA A 185 19.61 -18.34 -4.41
C ALA A 185 18.92 -17.49 -3.33
N GLN A 186 18.27 -18.16 -2.38
CA GLN A 186 17.71 -17.56 -1.18
C GLN A 186 18.52 -18.01 0.04
N VAL A 187 18.55 -17.19 1.09
CA VAL A 187 19.26 -17.51 2.33
C VAL A 187 18.27 -17.42 3.49
N VAL A 188 18.09 -18.54 4.18
CA VAL A 188 17.29 -18.63 5.39
C VAL A 188 18.24 -18.55 6.59
N LEU A 189 18.06 -17.51 7.40
CA LEU A 189 18.80 -17.35 8.65
C LEU A 189 18.01 -18.02 9.78
N ASP A 190 18.54 -19.12 10.29
CA ASP A 190 18.02 -19.82 11.46
C ASP A 190 18.80 -19.39 12.70
N ALA A 191 18.15 -18.59 13.55
CA ALA A 191 18.77 -18.03 14.75
C ALA A 191 18.36 -18.83 15.98
N ARG A 192 19.32 -19.08 16.87
CA ARG A 192 19.05 -19.69 18.17
C ARG A 192 18.10 -18.81 18.98
N GLY A 193 17.11 -19.44 19.59
CA GLY A 193 16.23 -18.82 20.55
C GLY A 193 16.96 -18.47 21.86
N TYR A 194 16.40 -17.52 22.61
CA TYR A 194 16.93 -17.12 23.92
C TYR A 194 16.98 -18.27 24.94
N ARG A 195 16.12 -19.29 24.77
CA ARG A 195 16.02 -20.45 25.67
C ARG A 195 16.74 -21.70 25.14
N ASP A 196 17.35 -21.62 23.98
CA ASP A 196 18.00 -22.77 23.38
C ASP A 196 19.32 -23.10 24.08
N PRO A 197 19.73 -24.37 24.12
CA PRO A 197 21.03 -24.76 24.65
C PRO A 197 22.17 -24.01 23.94
N GLY A 198 23.24 -23.70 24.67
CA GLY A 198 24.42 -23.02 24.11
C GLY A 198 25.12 -23.79 22.97
N SER A 199 24.80 -25.08 22.79
CA SER A 199 25.25 -25.91 21.67
C SER A 199 24.52 -25.63 20.34
N VAL A 200 23.40 -24.90 20.37
CA VAL A 200 22.68 -24.50 19.17
C VAL A 200 23.35 -23.26 18.58
N VAL A 201 23.91 -23.42 17.39
CA VAL A 201 24.56 -22.34 16.62
C VAL A 201 23.58 -21.70 15.66
N ASN A 202 23.73 -20.41 15.43
CA ASN A 202 22.99 -19.72 14.36
C ASN A 202 23.46 -20.30 13.03
N THR A 203 22.54 -20.62 12.13
CA THR A 203 22.86 -21.24 10.83
C THR A 203 22.29 -20.39 9.70
N ALA A 204 23.05 -20.23 8.61
CA ALA A 204 22.57 -19.67 7.36
C ALA A 204 22.44 -20.80 6.33
N ILE A 205 21.22 -21.08 5.89
CA ILE A 205 20.90 -22.16 4.96
C ILE A 205 20.63 -21.55 3.59
N PHE A 206 21.41 -21.94 2.59
CA PHE A 206 21.24 -21.48 1.21
C PHE A 206 20.32 -22.43 0.46
N THR A 207 19.28 -21.91 -0.17
CA THR A 207 18.29 -22.69 -0.91
C THR A 207 18.17 -22.21 -2.35
N THR A 208 17.66 -23.09 -3.23
CA THR A 208 17.24 -22.67 -4.57
C THR A 208 15.95 -21.85 -4.49
N SER A 209 15.85 -20.79 -5.29
CA SER A 209 14.65 -19.93 -5.29
C SER A 209 13.39 -20.64 -5.81
N ARG A 210 13.53 -21.76 -6.54
CA ARG A 210 12.42 -22.43 -7.23
C ARG A 210 11.73 -23.48 -6.36
N ASP A 211 12.53 -24.29 -5.66
CA ASP A 211 12.04 -25.49 -4.99
C ASP A 211 12.31 -25.46 -3.48
N ASN A 212 12.90 -24.38 -2.96
CA ASN A 212 13.34 -24.23 -1.56
C ASN A 212 14.23 -25.39 -1.06
N SER A 213 14.86 -26.12 -1.97
CA SER A 213 15.74 -27.23 -1.64
C SER A 213 17.05 -26.68 -1.03
N PRO A 214 17.46 -27.16 0.17
CA PRO A 214 18.69 -26.71 0.80
C PRO A 214 19.90 -27.21 0.01
N LEU A 215 20.79 -26.30 -0.31
CA LEU A 215 22.02 -26.54 -1.08
C LEU A 215 23.18 -26.82 -0.12
N PHE A 216 23.44 -25.86 0.77
CA PHE A 216 24.51 -25.90 1.75
C PHE A 216 24.22 -24.94 2.90
N SER A 217 24.93 -25.13 4.00
CA SER A 217 24.75 -24.34 5.22
C SER A 217 26.08 -23.79 5.76
N PHE A 218 25.99 -22.62 6.37
CA PHE A 218 27.08 -21.99 7.13
C PHE A 218 26.67 -21.85 8.58
N ASP A 219 27.56 -22.22 9.50
CA ASP A 219 27.38 -21.94 10.92
C ASP A 219 27.95 -20.55 11.23
N LEU A 220 27.18 -19.74 11.94
CA LEU A 220 27.58 -18.46 12.48
C LEU A 220 27.97 -18.64 13.94
N VAL A 221 29.26 -18.58 14.19
CA VAL A 221 29.87 -18.65 15.51
C VAL A 221 30.38 -17.28 15.90
N GLN A 222 29.82 -16.73 16.97
CA GLN A 222 30.30 -15.50 17.58
C GLN A 222 31.09 -15.86 18.85
N ASN A 223 32.41 -15.90 18.72
CA ASN A 223 33.30 -16.23 19.83
C ASN A 223 33.37 -15.09 20.85
N ASP A 224 33.34 -13.84 20.36
CA ASP A 224 33.44 -12.63 21.17
C ASP A 224 32.52 -11.52 20.63
N SER A 225 32.30 -10.46 21.41
CA SER A 225 31.54 -9.28 20.97
C SER A 225 32.19 -8.56 19.77
N SER A 226 33.48 -8.80 19.52
CA SER A 226 34.28 -8.10 18.51
C SER A 226 34.45 -8.88 17.20
N PHE A 227 34.17 -10.20 17.19
CA PHE A 227 34.37 -11.04 16.01
C PHE A 227 33.19 -11.99 15.79
N ALA A 228 32.73 -12.06 14.53
CA ALA A 228 31.79 -13.08 14.08
C ALA A 228 32.42 -13.88 12.95
N ASN A 229 32.35 -15.21 13.04
CA ASN A 229 32.87 -16.10 12.02
C ASN A 229 31.73 -16.95 11.44
N PHE A 230 31.64 -16.94 10.12
CA PHE A 230 30.81 -17.85 9.35
C PHE A 230 31.70 -18.97 8.83
N HIS A 231 31.35 -20.21 9.11
CA HIS A 231 32.09 -21.38 8.63
C HIS A 231 31.18 -22.28 7.82
N PHE A 232 31.68 -22.77 6.70
CA PHE A 232 30.99 -23.76 5.90
C PHE A 232 30.77 -25.02 6.75
N ARG A 233 29.52 -25.41 6.92
CA ARG A 233 29.14 -26.57 7.73
C ARG A 233 29.18 -27.83 6.90
N LYS A 234 28.32 -27.89 5.88
CA LYS A 234 28.13 -29.05 5.02
C LYS A 234 27.34 -28.69 3.77
N PHE A 235 27.40 -29.59 2.80
CA PHE A 235 26.41 -29.66 1.75
C PHE A 235 25.17 -30.38 2.29
N ASP A 236 24.00 -29.77 2.06
CA ASP A 236 22.71 -30.37 2.42
C ASP A 236 22.12 -31.18 1.25
N ALA A 237 22.62 -30.95 0.03
CA ALA A 237 22.45 -31.79 -1.15
C ALA A 237 23.76 -32.52 -1.53
N SER A 238 23.72 -33.56 -2.35
CA SER A 238 24.95 -34.21 -2.84
C SER A 238 25.73 -33.23 -3.73
N GLU A 239 27.02 -33.02 -3.46
CA GLU A 239 27.87 -32.13 -4.26
C GLU A 239 27.88 -32.49 -5.75
N SER A 240 27.83 -33.78 -6.07
CA SER A 240 27.75 -34.29 -7.45
C SER A 240 26.48 -33.90 -8.20
N THR A 241 25.41 -33.55 -7.46
CA THR A 241 24.12 -33.13 -8.02
C THR A 241 24.00 -31.62 -8.14
N LEU A 242 24.93 -30.86 -7.53
CA LEU A 242 24.95 -29.41 -7.60
C LEU A 242 25.60 -28.96 -8.92
N ASN A 243 25.01 -27.94 -9.53
CA ASN A 243 25.66 -27.24 -10.64
C ASN A 243 26.99 -26.67 -10.11
N SER A 244 28.10 -26.83 -10.84
CA SER A 244 29.43 -26.35 -10.41
C SER A 244 29.48 -24.85 -10.13
N SER A 245 28.54 -24.08 -10.69
CA SER A 245 28.37 -22.65 -10.40
C SER A 245 27.77 -22.35 -9.02
N LEU A 246 27.13 -23.32 -8.37
CA LEU A 246 26.47 -23.19 -7.06
C LEU A 246 27.28 -23.81 -5.91
N VAL A 247 28.40 -24.46 -6.21
CA VAL A 247 29.30 -25.02 -5.19
C VAL A 247 30.05 -23.85 -4.54
N PRO A 248 29.93 -23.64 -3.20
CA PRO A 248 30.58 -22.53 -2.53
C PRO A 248 32.08 -22.79 -2.45
N VAL A 249 32.86 -21.92 -3.09
CA VAL A 249 34.33 -21.92 -2.99
C VAL A 249 34.77 -21.35 -1.63
N VAL A 250 33.98 -20.43 -1.07
CA VAL A 250 34.21 -19.82 0.23
C VAL A 250 33.99 -20.85 1.35
N ARG A 251 34.98 -21.00 2.24
CA ARG A 251 34.93 -21.89 3.40
C ARG A 251 34.70 -21.15 4.71
N SER A 252 35.23 -19.96 4.84
CA SER A 252 34.97 -19.15 6.03
C SER A 252 34.96 -17.67 5.72
N ILE A 253 34.18 -16.92 6.48
CA ILE A 253 34.12 -15.47 6.46
C ILE A 253 34.23 -14.99 7.90
N SER A 254 35.25 -14.21 8.18
CA SER A 254 35.49 -13.56 9.47
C SER A 254 35.17 -12.08 9.37
N TYR A 255 34.32 -11.62 10.27
CA TYR A 255 33.93 -10.23 10.42
C TYR A 255 34.54 -9.65 11.69
N ASP A 256 35.29 -8.55 11.54
CA ASP A 256 35.84 -7.77 12.65
C ASP A 256 34.96 -6.52 12.86
N PHE A 257 34.20 -6.49 13.96
CA PHE A 257 33.30 -5.37 14.27
C PHE A 257 34.04 -4.10 14.67
N VAL A 258 35.30 -4.19 15.11
CA VAL A 258 36.10 -3.05 15.56
C VAL A 258 36.74 -2.34 14.36
N LYS A 259 37.28 -3.12 13.41
CA LYS A 259 37.91 -2.59 12.20
C LYS A 259 36.92 -2.41 11.05
N HIS A 260 35.69 -2.91 11.20
CA HIS A 260 34.69 -2.98 10.14
C HIS A 260 35.24 -3.67 8.89
N SER A 261 36.08 -4.69 9.06
CA SER A 261 36.71 -5.42 7.97
C SER A 261 36.14 -6.82 7.86
N VAL A 262 36.05 -7.31 6.63
CA VAL A 262 35.59 -8.66 6.31
C VAL A 262 36.70 -9.39 5.60
N ASN A 263 37.08 -10.56 6.10
CA ASN A 263 38.03 -11.43 5.44
C ASN A 263 37.37 -12.78 5.19
N GLY A 264 37.73 -13.46 4.11
CA GLY A 264 37.24 -14.79 3.83
C GLY A 264 38.29 -15.67 3.19
N THR A 265 38.17 -16.96 3.46
CA THR A 265 39.02 -18.00 2.90
C THR A 265 38.24 -18.86 1.91
N CYS A 266 38.92 -19.30 0.87
CA CYS A 266 38.39 -20.17 -0.17
C CYS A 266 39.22 -21.44 -0.26
N VAL A 267 38.60 -22.51 -0.74
CA VAL A 267 39.34 -23.69 -1.18
C VAL A 267 39.87 -23.45 -2.60
N THR A 268 41.18 -23.61 -2.76
CA THR A 268 41.85 -23.61 -4.06
C THR A 268 41.65 -24.94 -4.78
N PRO A 269 41.92 -25.03 -6.10
CA PRO A 269 41.89 -26.29 -6.85
C PRO A 269 42.79 -27.37 -6.24
N ASP A 270 43.86 -26.97 -5.55
CA ASP A 270 44.82 -27.85 -4.88
C ASP A 270 44.35 -28.29 -3.48
N GLY A 271 43.16 -27.85 -3.04
CA GLY A 271 42.59 -28.18 -1.74
C GLY A 271 43.12 -27.35 -0.58
N SER A 272 43.99 -26.36 -0.83
CA SER A 272 44.48 -25.43 0.19
C SER A 272 43.43 -24.37 0.53
N ASN A 273 43.46 -23.86 1.77
CA ASN A 273 42.64 -22.73 2.20
C ASN A 273 43.44 -21.44 2.08
N ASP A 274 43.10 -20.60 1.12
CA ASP A 274 43.76 -19.30 0.91
C ASP A 274 42.78 -18.14 1.09
N THR A 275 43.30 -16.99 1.53
CA THR A 275 42.50 -15.76 1.63
C THR A 275 42.09 -15.30 0.23
N CYS A 276 40.79 -15.28 -0.02
CA CYS A 276 40.21 -14.99 -1.33
C CYS A 276 39.23 -13.83 -1.30
N LEU A 277 38.84 -13.38 -0.12
CA LEU A 277 37.86 -12.32 0.07
C LEU A 277 38.41 -11.37 1.14
N ASN A 278 38.39 -10.08 0.82
CA ASN A 278 38.70 -9.01 1.76
C ASN A 278 37.73 -7.86 1.47
N GLY A 279 37.32 -7.13 2.48
CA GLY A 279 36.38 -6.04 2.33
C GLY A 279 36.26 -5.19 3.57
N SER A 280 35.44 -4.16 3.45
CA SER A 280 35.09 -3.31 4.58
C SER A 280 33.63 -2.92 4.56
N PHE A 281 33.07 -2.76 5.76
CA PHE A 281 31.71 -2.31 5.96
C PHE A 281 31.70 -0.81 6.20
N ASN A 282 30.97 -0.09 5.36
CA ASN A 282 30.74 1.33 5.54
C ASN A 282 29.49 1.54 6.39
N LEU A 283 29.68 1.88 7.66
CA LEU A 283 28.60 2.14 8.61
C LEU A 283 27.70 3.33 8.24
N VAL A 284 28.21 4.29 7.46
CA VAL A 284 27.43 5.48 7.07
C VAL A 284 26.34 5.10 6.09
N ASN A 285 26.66 4.20 5.16
CA ASN A 285 25.77 3.81 4.06
C ASN A 285 25.23 2.39 4.17
N PHE A 286 25.58 1.67 5.24
CA PHE A 286 25.31 0.24 5.42
C PHE A 286 25.65 -0.57 4.15
N SER A 287 26.82 -0.30 3.57
CA SER A 287 27.31 -0.97 2.38
C SER A 287 28.51 -1.85 2.70
N LEU A 288 28.58 -2.99 2.03
CA LEU A 288 29.69 -3.92 2.14
C LEU A 288 30.47 -3.89 0.82
N ASP A 289 31.69 -3.36 0.88
CA ASP A 289 32.60 -3.34 -0.25
C ASP A 289 33.50 -4.59 -0.16
N LEU A 290 33.37 -5.49 -1.13
CA LEU A 290 34.10 -6.76 -1.18
C LEU A 290 35.01 -6.82 -2.40
N ASN A 291 36.27 -7.11 -2.15
CA ASN A 291 37.24 -7.52 -3.14
C ASN A 291 37.43 -9.04 -3.02
N TYR A 292 37.23 -9.75 -4.12
CA TYR A 292 37.39 -11.19 -4.11
C TYR A 292 38.15 -11.70 -5.34
N THR A 293 38.98 -12.71 -5.10
CA THR A 293 39.79 -13.40 -6.09
C THR A 293 39.41 -14.88 -6.05
N LEU A 294 38.63 -15.31 -7.04
CA LEU A 294 38.27 -16.72 -7.20
C LEU A 294 39.38 -17.45 -7.96
N PRO A 295 39.71 -18.70 -7.59
CA PRO A 295 40.67 -19.50 -8.34
C PRO A 295 40.23 -19.63 -9.81
N GLY A 296 41.11 -19.27 -10.74
CA GLY A 296 40.83 -19.31 -12.18
C GLY A 296 40.02 -18.14 -12.74
N ARG A 297 39.73 -17.09 -11.96
CA ARG A 297 39.13 -15.84 -12.47
C ARG A 297 39.95 -14.62 -12.05
N SER A 298 39.97 -13.60 -12.92
CA SER A 298 40.57 -12.30 -12.59
C SER A 298 39.87 -11.63 -11.41
N HIS A 299 40.59 -10.72 -10.74
CA HIS A 299 40.09 -9.92 -9.61
C HIS A 299 38.72 -9.31 -9.92
N LEU A 300 37.75 -9.55 -9.04
CA LEU A 300 36.39 -9.02 -9.14
C LEU A 300 36.12 -8.14 -7.91
N GLU A 301 35.67 -6.92 -8.18
CA GLU A 301 35.13 -6.04 -7.14
C GLU A 301 33.61 -6.18 -7.14
N SER A 302 33.03 -6.39 -5.96
CA SER A 302 31.59 -6.35 -5.76
C SER A 302 31.26 -5.37 -4.65
N ARG A 303 30.40 -4.41 -4.98
CA ARG A 303 29.77 -3.54 -4.00
C ARG A 303 28.38 -4.09 -3.71
N SER A 304 28.24 -4.67 -2.53
CA SER A 304 26.96 -5.11 -1.99
C SER A 304 26.34 -3.96 -1.19
N LYS A 305 25.09 -3.63 -1.50
CA LYS A 305 24.27 -2.81 -0.61
C LYS A 305 23.29 -3.75 0.07
N SER A 306 23.33 -3.79 1.41
CA SER A 306 22.29 -4.50 2.15
C SER A 306 21.05 -3.63 2.17
N GLU A 307 19.98 -4.06 1.52
CA GLU A 307 18.65 -3.52 1.74
C GLU A 307 18.02 -4.29 2.89
N GLN A 308 18.07 -3.72 4.10
CA GLN A 308 17.45 -4.33 5.27
C GLN A 308 15.94 -4.08 5.25
N SER A 309 15.18 -4.97 4.63
CA SER A 309 13.72 -4.98 4.71
C SER A 309 13.27 -5.61 6.03
N ASN A 310 12.73 -4.82 6.97
CA ASN A 310 12.14 -5.32 8.22
C ASN A 310 10.75 -5.91 7.94
N TRP A 311 10.69 -7.12 7.38
CA TRP A 311 9.44 -7.86 7.27
C TRP A 311 9.05 -8.38 8.66
N LYS A 312 8.10 -7.72 9.31
CA LYS A 312 7.34 -8.38 10.39
C LYS A 312 6.33 -9.30 9.75
N VAL A 313 6.76 -10.52 9.43
CA VAL A 313 5.81 -11.60 9.16
C VAL A 313 5.18 -11.94 10.50
N GLY A 314 3.98 -11.42 10.76
CA GLY A 314 3.36 -11.48 12.08
C GLY A 314 3.21 -12.91 12.57
N ASP A 315 3.76 -13.23 13.75
CA ASP A 315 3.63 -14.43 14.62
C ASP A 315 3.48 -15.82 13.98
N GLY A 316 3.66 -15.92 12.67
CA GLY A 316 3.59 -17.12 11.86
C GLY A 316 4.56 -16.89 10.71
N LEU A 317 5.47 -17.84 10.54
CA LEU A 317 6.30 -17.93 9.35
C LEU A 317 5.41 -17.72 8.11
N PRO A 318 5.89 -17.03 7.07
CA PRO A 318 5.17 -17.01 5.81
C PRO A 318 4.95 -18.47 5.41
N PRO A 319 3.77 -18.86 4.88
CA PRO A 319 3.53 -20.23 4.48
C PRO A 319 4.70 -20.69 3.60
N GLN A 320 5.36 -21.78 4.01
CA GLN A 320 6.51 -22.38 3.32
C GLN A 320 6.20 -22.80 1.88
N ASP A 321 4.93 -22.75 1.50
CA ASP A 321 4.44 -22.90 0.13
C ASP A 321 4.74 -21.63 -0.70
N CYS A 322 6.00 -21.47 -1.08
CA CYS A 322 6.37 -20.75 -2.30
C CYS A 322 5.92 -21.62 -3.48
N ARG A 323 4.63 -21.60 -3.82
CA ARG A 323 4.17 -22.23 -5.06
C ARG A 323 4.44 -21.26 -6.22
N PRO A 324 5.11 -21.70 -7.29
CA PRO A 324 5.23 -20.90 -8.49
C PRO A 324 3.83 -20.58 -9.04
N GLY A 325 3.61 -19.30 -9.34
CA GLY A 325 2.42 -18.81 -10.05
C GLY A 325 2.55 -18.94 -11.56
#